data_AF-Q5ZSL7-F1
#
_entry.id   AF-Q5ZSL7-F1
#
_cell.length_a   1.000
_cell.length_b   1.000
_cell.length_c   1.000
_cell.angle_alpha   90.00
_cell.angle_beta   90.00
_cell.angle_gamma   90.00
#
_symmetry.space_group_name_H-M   'P 1'
#
loop_
_entity.id
_entity.type
_entity.pdbx_description
1 polymer ?
#
loop_
_entity_poly.entity_id
_entity_poly.type
_entity_poly.pdbx_seq_one_letter_code
_entity_poly.pdbx_strand_id
1 'polypeptide(L)'
;MPKKLLIAALLCNIFCNPSHLYASSTEIPILGKTMTQAKQQQMTPKQALQRLKDGNQRFLSNQPLARDYLKQAKQSAYGQYPFAVILNCMDSRSVPEFFFDQGLADLFTLRVAGNVLNDDILGSMEFATKVVGARLVVVLAHTSCGAVAGACKDVKLGHLTDVINKIQPVVKPSMESTGIDNCSDPKLIDDMAKANALHVVKNILEQSPILNELVKNKQIGIVAGLHDIKTGKVTFFEEKRSVPE
;
A
#
# COMPACT_ATOMS: atom_id res chain seq x y z
N MET A 1 -80.96 -49.52 -4.53
CA MET A 1 -81.52 -48.62 -5.54
C MET A 1 -80.40 -47.73 -6.10
N PRO A 2 -80.38 -47.51 -7.43
CA PRO A 2 -79.24 -47.08 -8.26
C PRO A 2 -79.09 -45.55 -8.25
N LYS A 3 -77.95 -44.93 -8.60
CA LYS A 3 -77.36 -44.73 -9.96
C LYS A 3 -75.89 -44.34 -9.77
N LYS A 4 -74.89 -45.10 -10.23
CA LYS A 4 -74.21 -45.01 -11.54
C LYS A 4 -73.97 -43.58 -12.05
N LEU A 5 -72.71 -43.14 -12.05
CA LEU A 5 -72.07 -42.62 -13.26
C LEU A 5 -70.56 -42.88 -13.25
N LEU A 6 -70.11 -43.55 -14.31
CA LEU A 6 -68.74 -43.83 -14.69
C LEU A 6 -68.33 -42.83 -15.81
N ILE A 7 -67.04 -42.85 -16.20
CA ILE A 7 -66.39 -42.21 -17.38
C ILE A 7 -65.68 -40.88 -17.02
N ALA A 8 -64.40 -40.61 -17.32
CA ALA A 8 -63.40 -41.22 -18.21
C ALA A 8 -61.98 -41.04 -17.65
N ALA A 9 -61.10 -41.98 -18.00
CA ALA A 9 -59.65 -41.87 -17.90
C ALA A 9 -59.08 -40.82 -18.85
N LEU A 10 -58.08 -40.07 -18.39
CA LEU A 10 -57.02 -39.55 -19.26
C LEU A 10 -55.67 -39.74 -18.56
N LEU A 11 -54.93 -40.74 -19.03
CA LEU A 11 -53.50 -40.87 -18.79
C LEU A 11 -52.78 -39.74 -19.53
N CYS A 12 -51.97 -38.95 -18.83
CA CYS A 12 -50.85 -38.27 -19.46
C CYS A 12 -49.67 -38.24 -18.48
N ASN A 13 -48.71 -39.14 -18.72
CA ASN A 13 -47.37 -39.09 -18.17
C ASN A 13 -46.69 -37.81 -18.64
N ILE A 14 -46.37 -36.87 -17.73
CA ILE A 14 -45.34 -35.87 -17.99
C ILE A 14 -44.49 -35.69 -16.73
N PHE A 15 -43.35 -36.37 -16.76
CA PHE A 15 -42.06 -36.05 -16.18
C PHE A 15 -41.98 -35.02 -15.05
N CYS A 16 -41.59 -35.52 -13.89
CA CYS A 16 -40.86 -34.78 -12.88
C CYS A 16 -39.63 -34.13 -13.52
N ASN A 17 -39.56 -32.79 -13.51
CA ASN A 17 -38.34 -32.06 -13.83
C ASN A 17 -38.24 -30.90 -12.83
N PRO A 18 -37.32 -30.94 -11.85
CA PRO A 18 -37.07 -29.80 -10.99
C PRO A 18 -36.21 -28.82 -11.77
N SER A 19 -36.84 -28.03 -12.63
CA SER A 19 -36.18 -26.90 -13.27
C SER A 19 -35.89 -25.88 -12.17
N HIS A 20 -34.66 -25.94 -11.67
CA HIS A 20 -34.06 -24.93 -10.83
C HIS A 20 -34.40 -23.53 -11.37
N LEU A 21 -35.26 -22.82 -10.65
CA LEU A 21 -35.33 -21.36 -10.71
C LEU A 21 -34.09 -20.82 -10.00
N TYR A 22 -32.92 -20.95 -10.66
CA TYR A 22 -31.81 -20.06 -10.38
C TYR A 22 -32.25 -18.69 -10.88
N ALA A 23 -32.67 -17.85 -9.94
CA ALA A 23 -32.68 -16.41 -10.15
C ALA A 23 -31.30 -16.03 -10.67
N SER A 24 -31.25 -15.61 -11.94
CA SER A 24 -30.08 -15.02 -12.56
C SER A 24 -29.71 -13.78 -11.74
N SER A 25 -28.78 -13.95 -10.80
CA SER A 25 -28.10 -12.84 -10.17
C SER A 25 -27.35 -12.12 -11.27
N THR A 26 -27.91 -11.02 -11.75
CA THR A 26 -27.17 -10.03 -12.51
C THR A 26 -25.95 -9.68 -11.66
N GLU A 27 -24.77 -10.14 -12.09
CA GLU A 27 -23.51 -9.76 -11.49
C GLU A 27 -23.39 -8.24 -11.62
N ILE A 28 -23.76 -7.52 -10.56
CA ILE A 28 -23.33 -6.15 -10.39
C ILE A 28 -21.80 -6.23 -10.39
N PRO A 29 -21.08 -5.55 -11.32
CA PRO A 29 -19.64 -5.57 -11.32
C PRO A 29 -19.19 -4.85 -10.06
N ILE A 30 -18.94 -5.62 -8.99
CA ILE A 30 -18.39 -5.07 -7.74
C ILE A 30 -16.99 -4.57 -8.09
N LEU A 31 -16.89 -3.27 -8.31
CA LEU A 31 -15.67 -2.49 -8.40
C LEU A 31 -15.04 -2.44 -6.99
N GLY A 32 -14.58 -3.60 -6.55
CA GLY A 32 -14.08 -3.86 -5.20
C GLY A 32 -13.44 -5.25 -5.11
N LYS A 33 -12.88 -5.74 -6.21
CA LYS A 33 -12.10 -6.99 -6.20
C LYS A 33 -10.80 -6.71 -5.46
N THR A 34 -10.70 -7.21 -4.22
CA THR A 34 -9.45 -7.45 -3.49
C THR A 34 -8.36 -7.91 -4.46
N MET A 35 -7.12 -7.46 -4.29
CA MET A 35 -6.02 -7.92 -5.15
C MET A 35 -5.98 -9.46 -5.21
N THR A 36 -5.90 -10.01 -6.42
CA THR A 36 -5.81 -11.46 -6.64
C THR A 36 -4.40 -11.83 -7.06
N GLN A 37 -4.01 -13.09 -6.85
CA GLN A 37 -2.71 -13.60 -7.27
C GLN A 37 -2.43 -13.33 -8.75
N ALA A 38 -3.38 -13.64 -9.64
CA ALA A 38 -3.23 -13.45 -11.07
C ALA A 38 -2.99 -11.98 -11.45
N LYS A 39 -3.69 -11.04 -10.79
CA LYS A 39 -3.50 -9.60 -11.01
C LYS A 39 -2.14 -9.12 -10.50
N GLN A 40 -1.74 -9.54 -9.31
CA GLN A 40 -0.43 -9.20 -8.72
C GLN A 40 0.74 -9.74 -9.58
N GLN A 41 0.59 -10.96 -10.11
CA GLN A 41 1.60 -11.59 -10.96
C GLN A 41 1.75 -10.90 -12.33
N GLN A 42 0.68 -10.33 -12.88
CA GLN A 42 0.73 -9.58 -14.13
C GLN A 42 1.08 -8.10 -13.94
N MET A 43 1.09 -7.61 -12.71
CA MET A 43 1.34 -6.21 -12.41
C MET A 43 2.82 -5.86 -12.55
N THR A 44 3.09 -4.76 -13.26
CA THR A 44 4.44 -4.18 -13.31
C THR A 44 4.66 -3.17 -12.18
N PRO A 45 5.91 -2.85 -11.82
CA PRO A 45 6.20 -1.83 -10.80
C PRO A 45 5.58 -0.47 -11.11
N LYS A 46 5.61 -0.06 -12.38
CA LYS A 46 5.00 1.19 -12.82
C LYS A 46 3.47 1.18 -12.68
N GLN A 47 2.81 0.07 -13.00
CA GLN A 47 1.37 -0.10 -12.78
C GLN A 47 1.01 -0.07 -11.29
N ALA A 48 1.83 -0.69 -10.44
CA ALA A 48 1.68 -0.62 -8.99
C ALA A 48 1.76 0.83 -8.48
N LEU A 49 2.74 1.61 -8.96
CA LEU A 49 2.87 3.01 -8.59
C LEU A 49 1.69 3.84 -9.11
N GLN A 50 1.27 3.62 -10.36
CA GLN A 50 0.13 4.31 -10.94
C GLN A 50 -1.14 4.04 -10.14
N ARG A 51 -1.36 2.80 -9.69
CA ARG A 51 -2.49 2.45 -8.83
C ARG A 51 -2.52 3.24 -7.51
N LEU A 52 -1.36 3.47 -6.89
CA LEU A 52 -1.26 4.33 -5.69
C LEU A 52 -1.57 5.80 -6.04
N LYS A 53 -1.03 6.32 -7.15
CA LYS A 53 -1.30 7.69 -7.62
C LYS A 53 -2.78 7.91 -7.90
N ASP A 54 -3.44 6.99 -8.61
CA ASP A 54 -4.87 7.05 -8.90
C ASP A 54 -5.71 7.02 -7.61
N GLY A 55 -5.26 6.22 -6.64
CA GLY A 55 -5.84 6.15 -5.31
C GLY A 55 -5.73 7.46 -4.54
N ASN A 56 -4.55 8.09 -4.55
CA ASN A 56 -4.37 9.40 -3.95
C ASN A 56 -5.19 10.48 -4.65
N GLN A 57 -5.32 10.40 -5.98
CA GLN A 57 -6.18 11.32 -6.71
C GLN A 57 -7.65 11.18 -6.31
N ARG A 58 -8.16 9.96 -6.07
CA ARG A 58 -9.51 9.73 -5.55
C ARG A 58 -9.70 10.26 -4.13
N PHE A 59 -8.70 10.11 -3.27
CA PHE A 59 -8.71 10.72 -1.94
C PHE A 59 -8.81 12.24 -2.03
N LEU A 60 -7.98 12.87 -2.86
CA LEU A 60 -7.93 14.32 -3.05
C LEU A 60 -9.21 14.89 -3.69
N SER A 61 -9.88 14.14 -4.56
CA SER A 61 -11.16 14.53 -5.16
C SER A 61 -12.38 14.17 -4.31
N ASN A 62 -12.18 13.57 -3.12
CA ASN A 62 -13.23 13.06 -2.25
C ASN A 62 -14.18 12.07 -2.96
N GLN A 63 -13.62 11.18 -3.79
CA GLN A 63 -14.32 10.15 -4.54
C GLN A 63 -13.75 8.74 -4.25
N PRO A 64 -13.81 8.27 -2.99
CA PRO A 64 -13.28 6.95 -2.64
C PRO A 64 -14.09 5.83 -3.28
N LEU A 65 -13.44 4.68 -3.53
CA LEU A 65 -14.16 3.47 -3.94
C LEU A 65 -15.04 2.95 -2.79
N ALA A 66 -16.25 2.49 -3.13
CA ALA A 66 -17.08 1.77 -2.18
C ALA A 66 -16.45 0.41 -1.84
N ARG A 67 -16.31 0.11 -0.55
CA ARG A 67 -15.65 -1.11 -0.06
C ARG A 67 -16.48 -1.80 1.00
N ASP A 68 -16.52 -3.13 0.92
CA ASP A 68 -17.02 -4.00 1.99
C ASP A 68 -15.82 -4.65 2.69
N TYR A 69 -15.33 -4.00 3.75
CA TYR A 69 -14.16 -4.47 4.49
C TYR A 69 -14.39 -5.80 5.19
N LEU A 70 -15.63 -6.09 5.63
CA LEU A 70 -15.92 -7.37 6.27
C LEU A 70 -15.82 -8.52 5.26
N LYS A 71 -16.32 -8.31 4.05
CA LYS A 71 -16.16 -9.27 2.95
C LYS A 71 -14.69 -9.41 2.55
N GLN A 72 -13.95 -8.32 2.44
CA GLN A 72 -12.51 -8.37 2.13
C GLN A 72 -11.73 -9.15 3.20
N ALA A 73 -12.00 -8.92 4.48
CA ALA A 73 -11.38 -9.65 5.58
C ALA A 73 -11.67 -11.17 5.52
N LYS A 74 -12.92 -11.54 5.23
CA LYS A 74 -13.30 -12.95 5.04
C LYS A 74 -12.57 -13.60 3.86
N GLN A 75 -12.36 -12.85 2.78
CA GLN A 75 -11.64 -13.34 1.59
C GLN A 75 -10.14 -13.46 1.83
N SER A 76 -9.53 -12.46 2.48
CA SER A 76 -8.09 -12.42 2.71
C SER A 76 -7.62 -13.39 3.80
N ALA A 77 -8.53 -13.89 4.64
CA ALA A 77 -8.25 -14.94 5.62
C ALA A 77 -7.68 -16.23 4.99
N TYR A 78 -7.97 -16.48 3.71
CA TYR A 78 -7.47 -17.65 2.96
C TYR A 78 -6.22 -17.36 2.12
N GLY A 79 -5.70 -16.13 2.17
CA GLY A 79 -4.53 -15.70 1.42
C GLY A 79 -4.58 -14.20 1.07
N GLN A 80 -3.42 -13.57 1.02
CA GLN A 80 -3.28 -12.15 0.66
C GLN A 80 -2.31 -11.98 -0.51
N TYR A 81 -2.57 -10.98 -1.36
CA TYR A 81 -1.72 -10.68 -2.51
C TYR A 81 -1.39 -9.19 -2.61
N PRO A 82 -0.77 -8.57 -1.58
CA PRO A 82 -0.47 -7.14 -1.62
C PRO A 82 0.43 -6.80 -2.81
N PHE A 83 0.10 -5.73 -3.53
CA PHE A 83 0.87 -5.36 -4.71
C PHE A 83 2.03 -4.42 -4.39
N ALA A 84 2.03 -3.79 -3.21
CA ALA A 84 3.07 -2.88 -2.77
C ALA A 84 3.37 -3.02 -1.27
N VAL A 85 4.60 -2.68 -0.91
CA VAL A 85 5.10 -2.52 0.45
C VAL A 85 5.33 -1.04 0.70
N ILE A 86 4.73 -0.49 1.75
CA ILE A 86 4.89 0.92 2.13
C ILE A 86 5.63 0.97 3.47
N LEU A 87 6.89 1.42 3.45
CA LEU A 87 7.58 1.86 4.66
C LEU A 87 7.17 3.29 4.96
N ASN A 88 6.34 3.46 6.00
CA ASN A 88 5.74 4.73 6.38
C ASN A 88 6.14 5.11 7.81
N CYS A 89 6.02 6.39 8.14
CA CYS A 89 6.16 6.82 9.52
C CYS A 89 5.02 6.22 10.39
N MET A 90 5.28 5.97 11.67
CA MET A 90 4.22 5.59 12.62
C MET A 90 3.26 6.73 12.98
N ASP A 91 3.46 7.93 12.43
CA ASP A 91 2.58 9.09 12.60
C ASP A 91 1.12 8.70 12.33
N SER A 92 0.25 8.98 13.30
CA SER A 92 -1.16 8.57 13.27
C SER A 92 -1.96 9.26 12.17
N ARG A 93 -1.45 10.35 11.60
CA ARG A 93 -2.09 11.11 10.51
C ARG A 93 -1.70 10.59 9.13
N SER A 94 -0.61 9.82 9.03
CA SER A 94 -0.18 9.20 7.78
C SER A 94 -0.62 7.73 7.75
N VAL A 95 -1.79 7.45 7.17
CA VAL A 95 -2.33 6.09 7.02
C VAL A 95 -2.49 5.73 5.53
N PRO A 96 -1.51 5.01 4.92
CA PRO A 96 -1.42 4.77 3.48
C PRO A 96 -2.67 4.15 2.85
N GLU A 97 -3.30 3.20 3.51
CA GLU A 97 -4.50 2.54 3.02
C GLU A 97 -5.64 3.54 2.76
N PHE A 98 -5.74 4.60 3.56
CA PHE A 98 -6.77 5.62 3.43
C PHE A 98 -6.46 6.62 2.32
N PHE A 99 -5.30 7.28 2.38
CA PHE A 99 -4.99 8.33 1.41
C PHE A 99 -4.53 7.79 0.05
N PHE A 100 -4.20 6.50 -0.07
CA PHE A 100 -4.11 5.83 -1.36
C PHE A 100 -5.41 5.13 -1.75
N ASP A 101 -6.49 5.22 -0.97
CA ASP A 101 -7.75 4.51 -1.20
C ASP A 101 -7.49 3.05 -1.65
N GLN A 102 -6.91 2.26 -0.75
CA GLN A 102 -6.65 0.82 -0.92
C GLN A 102 -7.43 0.02 0.13
N GLY A 103 -7.71 -1.25 -0.18
CA GLY A 103 -8.48 -2.14 0.68
C GLY A 103 -7.62 -2.96 1.62
N LEU A 104 -8.28 -3.86 2.35
CA LEU A 104 -7.57 -4.89 3.11
C LEU A 104 -6.82 -5.80 2.15
N ALA A 105 -5.61 -6.22 2.57
CA ALA A 105 -4.72 -7.10 1.80
C ALA A 105 -4.24 -6.54 0.44
N ASP A 106 -4.44 -5.26 0.15
CA ASP A 106 -3.90 -4.60 -1.04
C ASP A 106 -2.45 -4.11 -0.82
N LEU A 107 -2.09 -3.74 0.41
CA LEU A 107 -0.77 -3.21 0.80
C LEU A 107 -0.17 -4.01 1.98
N PHE A 108 1.15 -4.14 2.00
CA PHE A 108 1.89 -4.35 3.25
C PHE A 108 2.37 -3.00 3.77
N THR A 109 1.99 -2.63 4.99
CA THR A 109 2.37 -1.33 5.56
C THR A 109 3.27 -1.54 6.77
N LEU A 110 4.54 -1.15 6.64
CA LEU A 110 5.54 -1.16 7.70
C LEU A 110 5.59 0.24 8.32
N ARG A 111 5.43 0.34 9.65
CA ARG A 111 5.34 1.63 10.34
C ARG A 111 6.36 1.75 11.46
N VAL A 112 7.23 2.75 11.36
CA VAL A 112 8.23 3.06 12.39
C VAL A 112 8.48 4.56 12.42
N ALA A 113 8.82 5.14 13.58
CA ALA A 113 9.10 6.56 13.70
C ALA A 113 10.16 7.02 12.68
N GLY A 114 9.85 8.07 11.92
CA GLY A 114 10.74 8.62 10.89
C GLY A 114 11.03 7.69 9.71
N ASN A 115 10.20 6.64 9.50
CA ASN A 115 10.35 5.66 8.41
C ASN A 115 11.80 5.15 8.27
N VAL A 116 12.48 4.98 9.41
CA VAL A 116 13.88 4.53 9.50
C VAL A 116 14.02 3.07 9.09
N LEU A 117 15.22 2.71 8.63
CA LEU A 117 15.55 1.35 8.25
C LEU A 117 16.20 0.58 9.41
N ASN A 118 15.86 -0.70 9.54
CA ASN A 118 16.53 -1.67 10.39
C ASN A 118 16.37 -3.08 9.78
N ASP A 119 16.97 -4.09 10.41
CA ASP A 119 16.97 -5.47 9.90
C ASP A 119 15.56 -6.08 9.82
N ASP A 120 14.69 -5.81 10.79
CA ASP A 120 13.30 -6.29 10.78
C ASP A 120 12.50 -5.73 9.59
N ILE A 121 12.70 -4.44 9.28
CA ILE A 121 12.07 -3.75 8.16
C ILE A 121 12.61 -4.31 6.83
N LEU A 122 13.93 -4.54 6.72
CA LEU A 122 14.53 -5.15 5.53
C LEU A 122 14.02 -6.58 5.31
N GLY A 123 14.04 -7.43 6.34
CA GLY A 123 13.53 -8.80 6.26
C GLY A 123 12.04 -8.84 5.89
N SER A 124 11.25 -7.90 6.41
CA SER A 124 9.84 -7.76 6.04
C SER A 124 9.65 -7.38 4.56
N MET A 125 10.48 -6.48 4.02
CA MET A 125 10.46 -6.11 2.61
C MET A 125 10.89 -7.28 1.72
N GLU A 126 11.92 -8.03 2.10
CA GLU A 126 12.39 -9.21 1.38
C GLU A 126 11.30 -10.28 1.32
N PHE A 127 10.63 -10.57 2.43
CA PHE A 127 9.49 -11.49 2.45
C PHE A 127 8.37 -11.01 1.53
N ALA A 128 7.93 -9.76 1.70
CA ALA A 128 6.81 -9.21 0.94
C ALA A 128 7.06 -9.18 -0.57
N THR A 129 8.31 -8.97 -1.00
CA THR A 129 8.69 -8.94 -2.41
C THR A 129 9.04 -10.32 -2.95
N LYS A 130 10.08 -10.98 -2.40
CA LYS A 130 10.62 -12.24 -2.93
C LYS A 130 9.69 -13.43 -2.70
N VAL A 131 8.98 -13.48 -1.57
CA VAL A 131 8.12 -14.61 -1.19
C VAL A 131 6.67 -14.35 -1.62
N VAL A 132 6.11 -13.18 -1.29
CA VAL A 132 4.69 -12.88 -1.55
C VAL A 132 4.45 -12.25 -2.92
N GLY A 133 5.47 -11.64 -3.56
CA GLY A 133 5.38 -11.14 -4.92
C GLY A 133 4.92 -9.68 -5.07
N ALA A 134 5.01 -8.86 -4.01
CA ALA A 134 4.76 -7.42 -4.13
C ALA A 134 5.71 -6.78 -5.15
N ARG A 135 5.19 -5.86 -5.96
CA ARG A 135 5.85 -5.30 -7.15
C ARG A 135 6.48 -3.93 -6.92
N LEU A 136 6.17 -3.30 -5.80
CA LEU A 136 6.62 -1.95 -5.49
C LEU A 136 6.97 -1.83 -4.01
N VAL A 137 8.09 -1.19 -3.71
CA VAL A 137 8.42 -0.68 -2.38
C VAL A 137 8.33 0.85 -2.41
N VAL A 138 7.62 1.44 -1.45
CA VAL A 138 7.53 2.88 -1.26
C VAL A 138 8.10 3.24 0.09
N VAL A 139 9.10 4.11 0.12
CA VAL A 139 9.56 4.77 1.35
C VAL A 139 8.84 6.11 1.45
N LEU A 140 7.87 6.19 2.35
CA LEU A 140 6.95 7.30 2.43
C LEU A 140 7.23 8.15 3.67
N ALA A 141 7.87 9.30 3.44
CA ALA A 141 7.95 10.37 4.43
C ALA A 141 6.65 11.18 4.47
N HIS A 142 6.54 12.08 5.45
CA HIS A 142 5.45 13.03 5.53
C HIS A 142 5.93 14.40 6.04
N THR A 143 5.16 15.44 5.73
CA THR A 143 5.42 16.80 6.22
C THR A 143 5.24 16.89 7.74
N SER A 144 5.96 17.80 8.39
CA SER A 144 5.92 18.01 9.85
C SER A 144 6.21 16.75 10.68
N CYS A 145 7.24 15.98 10.29
CA CYS A 145 7.62 14.74 10.97
C CYS A 145 8.34 15.00 12.31
N GLY A 146 7.77 14.48 13.41
CA GLY A 146 8.33 14.65 14.75
C GLY A 146 9.70 13.99 14.96
N ALA A 147 9.94 12.82 14.36
CA ALA A 147 11.24 12.14 14.45
C ALA A 147 12.33 12.93 13.72
N VAL A 148 12.01 13.49 12.55
CA VAL A 148 12.94 14.34 11.79
C VAL A 148 13.23 15.65 12.53
N ALA A 149 12.20 16.28 13.11
CA ALA A 149 12.39 17.45 13.96
C ALA A 149 13.24 17.14 15.20
N GLY A 150 13.06 15.96 15.80
CA GLY A 150 13.90 15.45 16.88
C GLY A 150 15.35 15.26 16.46
N ALA A 151 15.59 14.78 15.24
CA ALA A 151 16.94 14.62 14.70
C ALA A 151 17.62 15.97 14.41
N CYS A 152 16.89 16.92 13.85
CA CYS A 152 17.38 18.28 13.65
C CYS A 152 17.85 18.91 14.98
N LYS A 153 17.07 18.71 16.05
CA LYS A 153 17.37 19.23 17.40
C LYS A 153 18.35 18.34 18.21
N ASP A 154 18.87 17.29 17.61
CA ASP A 154 19.72 16.27 18.23
C ASP A 154 19.19 15.75 19.58
N VAL A 155 17.88 15.46 19.65
CA VAL A 155 17.24 14.95 20.87
C VAL A 155 17.85 13.61 21.30
N LYS A 156 18.21 13.49 22.59
CA LYS A 156 18.68 12.26 23.22
C LYS A 156 17.66 11.77 24.24
N LEU A 157 17.14 10.56 24.05
CA LEU A 157 16.13 9.97 24.95
C LEU A 157 16.04 8.45 24.78
N GLY A 158 16.71 7.67 25.64
CA GLY A 158 16.62 6.19 25.62
C GLY A 158 16.73 5.59 24.21
N HIS A 159 15.84 4.63 23.88
CA HIS A 159 15.76 4.01 22.55
C HIS A 159 15.36 4.96 21.40
N LEU A 160 14.74 6.11 21.70
CA LEU A 160 14.47 7.12 20.67
C LEU A 160 15.78 7.63 20.06
N THR A 161 16.85 7.70 20.84
CA THR A 161 18.18 8.08 20.37
C THR A 161 18.63 7.21 19.18
N ASP A 162 18.33 5.91 19.21
CA ASP A 162 18.69 4.99 18.12
C ASP A 162 17.90 5.24 16.84
N VAL A 163 16.66 5.72 16.96
CA VAL A 163 15.86 6.17 15.81
C VAL A 163 16.42 7.47 15.26
N ILE A 164 16.70 8.43 16.14
CA ILE A 164 17.26 9.74 15.77
C ILE A 164 18.60 9.58 15.05
N ASN A 165 19.50 8.74 15.56
CA ASN A 165 20.81 8.47 14.95
C ASN A 165 20.72 7.93 13.52
N LYS A 166 19.63 7.24 13.15
CA LYS A 166 19.41 6.76 11.78
C LYS A 166 19.00 7.87 10.81
N ILE A 167 18.48 8.99 11.31
CA ILE A 167 18.08 10.18 10.53
C ILE A 167 19.22 11.20 10.46
N GLN A 168 20.13 11.21 11.45
CA GLN A 168 21.28 12.13 11.52
C GLN A 168 22.07 12.30 10.21
N PRO A 169 22.31 11.26 9.38
CA PRO A 169 23.06 11.40 8.14
C PRO A 169 22.51 12.45 7.16
N VAL A 170 21.22 12.79 7.23
CA VAL A 170 20.60 13.77 6.31
C VAL A 170 20.47 15.18 6.90
N VAL A 171 20.71 15.38 8.19
CA VAL A 171 20.46 16.66 8.89
C VAL A 171 21.36 17.77 8.35
N LYS A 172 22.67 17.60 8.45
CA LYS A 172 23.64 18.62 7.98
C LYS A 172 23.51 18.88 6.47
N PRO A 173 23.45 17.86 5.58
CA PRO A 173 23.24 18.10 4.15
C PRO A 173 21.97 18.89 3.82
N SER A 174 20.86 18.68 4.54
CA SER A 174 19.63 19.45 4.33
C SER A 174 19.74 20.90 4.81
N MET A 175 20.45 21.17 5.91
CA MET A 175 20.73 22.56 6.31
C MET A 175 21.56 23.30 5.26
N GLU A 176 22.60 22.64 4.73
CA GLU A 176 23.47 23.19 3.69
C GLU A 176 22.72 23.41 2.37
N SER A 177 21.89 22.46 1.94
CA SER A 177 21.15 22.55 0.67
C SER A 177 20.06 23.63 0.71
N THR A 178 19.43 23.83 1.86
CA THR A 178 18.33 24.80 2.02
C THR A 178 18.80 26.19 2.43
N GLY A 179 20.01 26.29 3.01
CA GLY A 179 20.50 27.50 3.67
C GLY A 179 19.75 27.85 4.96
N ILE A 180 19.05 26.89 5.57
CA ILE A 180 18.25 27.07 6.79
C ILE A 180 18.84 26.21 7.91
N ASP A 181 19.15 26.81 9.05
CA ASP A 181 19.68 26.15 10.25
C ASP A 181 18.69 26.13 11.42
N ASN A 182 17.51 26.72 11.24
CA ASN A 182 16.46 26.76 12.26
C ASN A 182 15.58 25.50 12.23
N CYS A 183 15.78 24.59 13.19
CA CYS A 183 14.97 23.37 13.37
C CYS A 183 13.49 23.59 13.73
N SER A 184 13.02 24.83 13.84
CA SER A 184 11.60 25.16 13.96
C SER A 184 10.97 25.56 12.62
N ASP A 185 11.76 25.72 11.56
CA ASP A 185 11.28 26.05 10.22
C ASP A 185 10.67 24.80 9.55
N PRO A 186 9.37 24.80 9.22
CA PRO A 186 8.73 23.67 8.55
C PRO A 186 9.37 23.30 7.21
N LYS A 187 9.91 24.28 6.47
CA LYS A 187 10.57 24.03 5.17
C LYS A 187 11.82 23.17 5.35
N LEU A 188 12.60 23.42 6.41
CA LEU A 188 13.78 22.62 6.73
C LEU A 188 13.37 21.19 7.11
N ILE A 189 12.37 21.05 7.98
CA ILE A 189 11.90 19.73 8.43
C ILE A 189 11.33 18.90 7.28
N ASP A 190 10.56 19.52 6.39
CA ASP A 190 9.97 18.83 5.23
C ASP A 190 11.04 18.44 4.20
N ASP A 191 12.07 19.27 4.00
CA ASP A 191 13.23 18.91 3.16
C ASP A 191 14.03 17.75 3.77
N MET A 192 14.32 17.81 5.08
CA MET A 192 14.99 16.71 5.79
C MET A 192 14.18 15.41 5.72
N ALA A 193 12.84 15.49 5.81
CA ALA A 193 11.99 14.31 5.70
C ALA A 193 12.07 13.67 4.30
N LYS A 194 12.06 14.50 3.25
CA LYS A 194 12.31 14.05 1.87
C LYS A 194 13.71 13.44 1.73
N ALA A 195 14.74 14.11 2.23
CA ALA A 195 16.12 13.64 2.17
C ALA A 195 16.28 12.29 2.90
N ASN A 196 15.64 12.12 4.05
CA ASN A 196 15.62 10.88 4.81
C ASN A 196 14.97 9.73 4.02
N ALA A 197 13.82 9.96 3.37
CA ALA A 197 13.20 8.92 2.54
C ALA A 197 14.11 8.49 1.37
N LEU A 198 14.75 9.43 0.70
CA LEU A 198 15.72 9.15 -0.37
C LEU A 198 16.95 8.40 0.15
N HIS A 199 17.46 8.80 1.33
CA HIS A 199 18.57 8.13 2.00
C HIS A 199 18.22 6.67 2.37
N VAL A 200 17.00 6.44 2.88
CA VAL A 200 16.52 5.09 3.18
C VAL A 200 16.38 4.24 1.91
N VAL A 201 15.89 4.78 0.79
CA VAL A 201 15.87 4.06 -0.50
C VAL A 201 17.28 3.62 -0.90
N LYS A 202 18.28 4.50 -0.79
CA LYS A 202 19.68 4.16 -1.06
C LYS A 202 20.15 3.03 -0.13
N ASN A 203 19.90 3.15 1.17
CA ASN A 203 20.33 2.15 2.15
C ASN A 203 19.65 0.78 1.91
N ILE A 204 18.39 0.74 1.48
CA ILE A 204 17.71 -0.52 1.11
C ILE A 204 18.48 -1.24 0.01
N LEU A 205 18.88 -0.53 -1.06
CA LEU A 205 19.61 -1.11 -2.18
C LEU A 205 21.04 -1.52 -1.81
N GLU A 206 21.66 -0.84 -0.85
CA GLU A 206 23.02 -1.15 -0.37
C GLU A 206 23.04 -2.32 0.61
N GLN A 207 22.04 -2.41 1.48
CA GLN A 207 22.02 -3.37 2.60
C GLN A 207 21.29 -4.68 2.27
N SER A 208 20.39 -4.70 1.29
CA SER A 208 19.72 -5.92 0.83
C SER A 208 20.15 -6.31 -0.60
N PRO A 209 21.04 -7.31 -0.74
CA PRO A 209 21.36 -7.89 -2.04
C PRO A 209 20.13 -8.43 -2.77
N ILE A 210 19.16 -8.99 -2.03
CA ILE A 210 17.92 -9.55 -2.58
C ILE A 210 17.09 -8.45 -3.24
N LEU A 211 16.79 -7.36 -2.53
CA LEU A 211 15.98 -6.27 -3.08
C LEU A 211 16.69 -5.57 -4.24
N ASN A 212 18.01 -5.39 -4.13
CA ASN A 212 18.82 -4.83 -5.21
C ASN A 212 18.79 -5.70 -6.49
N GLU A 213 18.90 -7.02 -6.35
CA GLU A 213 18.79 -7.95 -7.47
C GLU A 213 17.40 -7.89 -8.13
N LEU A 214 16.32 -7.89 -7.34
CA LEU A 214 14.96 -7.77 -7.84
C LEU A 214 14.74 -6.47 -8.64
N VAL A 215 15.31 -5.35 -8.19
CA VAL A 215 15.25 -4.06 -8.92
C VAL A 215 16.05 -4.12 -10.22
N LYS A 216 17.29 -4.65 -10.18
CA LYS A 216 18.14 -4.82 -11.37
C LYS A 216 17.47 -5.69 -12.43
N ASN A 217 16.78 -6.74 -12.01
CA ASN A 217 16.02 -7.64 -12.86
C ASN A 217 14.64 -7.08 -13.26
N LYS A 218 14.32 -5.84 -12.86
CA LYS A 218 13.04 -5.15 -13.13
C LYS A 218 11.80 -5.87 -12.59
N GLN A 219 11.96 -6.71 -11.58
CA GLN A 219 10.88 -7.49 -10.99
C GLN A 219 10.07 -6.68 -9.99
N ILE A 220 10.72 -5.72 -9.33
CA ILE A 220 10.12 -4.74 -8.42
C ILE A 220 10.65 -3.33 -8.74
N GLY A 221 9.94 -2.32 -8.26
CA GLY A 221 10.43 -0.93 -8.18
C GLY A 221 10.55 -0.48 -6.73
N ILE A 222 11.42 0.49 -6.48
CA ILE A 222 11.56 1.17 -5.19
C ILE A 222 11.48 2.68 -5.42
N VAL A 223 10.63 3.38 -4.67
CA VAL A 223 10.45 4.83 -4.83
C VAL A 223 10.30 5.51 -3.49
N ALA A 224 10.82 6.74 -3.37
CA ALA A 224 10.55 7.60 -2.22
C ALA A 224 9.32 8.48 -2.50
N GLY A 225 8.60 8.86 -1.45
CA GLY A 225 7.51 9.83 -1.55
C GLY A 225 7.40 10.70 -0.31
N LEU A 226 6.66 11.80 -0.45
CA LEU A 226 6.31 12.72 0.63
C LEU A 226 4.80 12.91 0.67
N HIS A 227 4.18 12.51 1.77
CA HIS A 227 2.78 12.78 2.08
C HIS A 227 2.64 14.13 2.79
N ASP A 228 1.93 15.07 2.17
CA ASP A 228 1.53 16.30 2.84
C ASP A 228 0.31 16.03 3.72
N ILE A 229 0.52 15.97 5.04
CA ILE A 229 -0.54 15.64 6.00
C ILE A 229 -1.66 16.69 6.07
N LYS A 230 -1.44 17.91 5.55
CA LYS A 230 -2.46 18.96 5.54
C LYS A 230 -3.44 18.79 4.40
N THR A 231 -2.96 18.34 3.24
CA THR A 231 -3.74 18.24 2.00
C THR A 231 -4.09 16.80 1.64
N GLY A 232 -3.37 15.82 2.19
CA GLY A 232 -3.44 14.42 1.80
C GLY A 232 -2.67 14.09 0.53
N LYS A 233 -2.03 15.07 -0.12
CA LYS A 233 -1.33 14.86 -1.39
C LYS A 233 -0.04 14.09 -1.17
N VAL A 234 0.21 13.09 -2.01
CA VAL A 234 1.50 12.39 -2.07
C VAL A 234 2.27 12.82 -3.30
N THR A 235 3.51 13.24 -3.11
CA THR A 235 4.46 13.53 -4.19
C THR A 235 5.52 12.43 -4.21
N PHE A 236 5.64 11.71 -5.33
CA PHE A 236 6.65 10.66 -5.53
C PHE A 236 7.92 11.23 -6.18
N PHE A 237 9.07 10.71 -5.78
CA PHE A 237 10.38 11.11 -6.29
C PHE A 237 10.92 9.98 -7.17
N GLU A 238 10.48 9.97 -8.43
CA GLU A 238 10.81 8.95 -9.40
C GLU A 238 12.15 9.25 -10.09
N GLU A 239 13.13 8.36 -9.92
CA GLU A 239 14.23 8.28 -10.88
C GLU A 239 13.92 7.16 -11.90
N LYS A 240 14.25 7.38 -13.17
CA LYS A 240 13.91 6.45 -14.27
C LYS A 240 14.33 4.99 -14.04
N ARG A 241 15.34 4.73 -13.20
CA ARG A 241 15.83 3.38 -12.90
C ARG A 241 15.12 2.73 -11.71
N SER A 242 14.45 3.50 -10.87
CA SER A 242 13.92 3.03 -9.59
C SER A 242 12.54 2.40 -9.73
N VAL A 243 11.79 2.73 -10.79
CA VAL A 243 10.48 2.14 -11.09
C VAL A 243 10.45 1.72 -12.56
N PRO A 244 10.82 0.47 -12.88
CA PRO A 244 10.85 -0.01 -14.26
C PRO A 244 9.44 -0.22 -14.83
N GLU A 245 9.35 -0.26 -16.17
CA GLU A 245 8.10 -0.52 -16.92
C GLU A 245 7.41 -1.83 -16.51
#